data_AF-A0A5J4E2P7-F1
#
_entry.id   AF-A0A5J4E2P7-F1
#
_cell.length_a   1.000
_cell.length_b   1.000
_cell.length_c   1.000
_cell.angle_alpha   90.00
_cell.angle_beta   90.00
_cell.angle_gamma   90.00
#
_symmetry.space_group_name_H-M   'P 1'
#
loop_
_entity.id
_entity.type
_entity.pdbx_description
1 polymer ?
#
loop_
_entity_poly.entity_id
_entity_poly.type
_entity_poly.pdbx_seq_one_letter_code
_entity_poly.pdbx_strand_id
1 'polypeptide(L)'
;MSRKKSDIRRPFAPDYVSRATLAFRLDFSEGKIDTLVDDGVLPSPILIEGQKRWRWADVDAAILATQSKPRDDEMDEVSEGIRNVTDQNPNGAAGGRHPG
;
A
#
# COMPACT_ATOMS: atom_id res chain seq x y z
N MET A 1 45.98 28.96 1.03
CA MET A 1 44.74 28.63 0.28
C MET A 1 43.66 28.23 1.28
N SER A 2 42.73 29.14 1.61
CA SER A 2 41.67 28.91 2.61
C SER A 2 40.59 27.97 2.07
N ARG A 3 40.30 26.87 2.77
CA ARG A 3 39.12 26.04 2.47
C ARG A 3 37.87 26.88 2.68
N LYS A 4 37.17 27.16 1.57
CA LYS A 4 35.81 27.68 1.59
C LYS A 4 34.94 26.69 2.36
N LYS A 5 34.16 27.21 3.32
CA LYS A 5 33.01 26.53 3.95
C LYS A 5 31.92 26.35 2.88
N SER A 6 32.19 25.55 1.86
CA SER A 6 31.21 25.17 0.87
C SER A 6 30.50 23.93 1.38
N ASP A 7 29.18 24.03 1.53
CA ASP A 7 28.27 22.89 1.51
C ASP A 7 28.32 21.93 2.71
N ILE A 8 27.83 22.40 3.87
CA ILE A 8 27.26 21.49 4.87
C ILE A 8 25.78 21.31 4.51
N ARG A 9 25.48 20.78 3.31
CA ARG A 9 24.20 20.09 3.12
C ARG A 9 24.35 18.78 3.88
N ARG A 10 23.95 18.72 5.15
CA ARG A 10 23.76 17.42 5.82
C ARG A 10 22.55 16.79 5.14
N PRO A 11 22.69 15.81 4.24
CA PRO A 11 21.59 15.33 3.42
C PRO A 11 20.82 14.21 4.12
N PHE A 12 20.79 14.21 5.45
CA PHE A 12 20.12 13.16 6.20
C PHE A 12 19.15 13.78 7.19
N ALA A 13 17.86 13.62 6.88
CA ALA A 13 16.84 13.60 7.91
C ALA A 13 17.33 12.70 9.07
N PRO A 14 17.08 13.05 10.34
CA PRO A 14 17.34 12.13 11.45
C PRO A 14 16.66 10.81 11.13
N ASP A 15 17.41 9.71 11.16
CA ASP A 15 16.85 8.39 10.89
C ASP A 15 15.68 8.13 11.83
N TYR A 16 15.79 8.55 13.09
CA TYR A 16 14.76 8.39 14.12
C TYR A 16 14.25 9.74 14.62
N VAL A 17 12.95 9.99 14.46
CA VAL A 17 12.27 11.22 14.91
C VAL A 17 11.36 10.92 16.10
N SER A 18 11.16 11.92 16.97
CA SER A 18 10.15 11.84 18.03
C SER A 18 8.75 12.10 17.45
N ARG A 19 7.71 11.82 18.26
CA ARG A 19 6.31 12.16 17.94
C ARG A 19 6.14 13.63 17.55
N ALA A 20 6.66 14.55 18.37
CA ALA A 20 6.59 15.99 18.10
C ALA A 20 7.30 16.40 16.81
N THR A 21 8.48 15.83 16.52
CA THR A 21 9.20 16.11 15.27
C THR A 21 8.48 15.53 14.05
N LEU A 22 7.87 14.34 14.18
CA LEU A 22 7.06 13.73 13.13
C LEU A 22 5.83 14.60 12.82
N ALA A 23 5.12 15.04 13.86
CA ALA A 23 3.97 15.93 13.78
C ALA A 23 4.34 17.24 13.05
N PHE A 24 5.43 17.88 13.46
CA PHE A 24 5.92 19.10 12.81
C PHE A 24 6.27 18.91 11.33
N ARG A 25 6.89 17.79 10.96
CA ARG A 25 7.29 17.52 9.57
C ARG A 25 6.12 17.24 8.63
N LEU A 26 5.09 16.58 9.14
CA LEU A 26 3.89 16.25 8.38
C LEU A 26 2.81 17.35 8.46
N ASP A 27 3.09 18.45 9.16
CA ASP A 27 2.14 19.52 9.44
C ASP A 27 0.84 19.02 10.12
N PHE A 28 1.00 18.09 11.08
CA PHE A 28 -0.10 17.53 11.86
C PHE A 28 0.06 17.83 13.35
N SER A 29 -1.05 17.71 14.09
CA SER A 29 -1.01 17.70 15.55
C SER A 29 -0.46 16.36 16.06
N GLU A 30 0.17 16.37 17.23
CA GLU A 30 0.70 15.14 17.84
C GLU A 30 -0.38 14.08 18.07
N GLY A 31 -1.61 14.48 18.44
CA GLY A 31 -2.73 13.56 18.60
C GLY A 31 -3.16 12.93 17.27
N LYS A 32 -3.06 13.67 16.17
CA LYS A 32 -3.35 13.13 14.83
C LYS A 32 -2.32 12.08 14.43
N ILE A 33 -1.05 12.22 14.86
CA ILE A 33 -0.04 11.17 14.66
C ILE A 33 -0.44 9.87 15.37
N ASP A 34 -0.90 9.91 16.62
CA ASP A 34 -1.35 8.69 17.30
C ASP A 34 -2.55 8.05 16.59
N THR A 35 -3.53 8.85 16.14
CA THR A 35 -4.65 8.34 15.34
C THR A 35 -4.18 7.66 14.07
N LEU A 36 -3.24 8.27 13.32
CA LEU A 36 -2.71 7.67 12.09
C LEU A 36 -1.91 6.39 12.34
N VAL A 37 -1.27 6.25 13.50
CA VAL A 37 -0.62 5.00 13.90
C VAL A 37 -1.65 3.94 14.26
N ASP A 38 -2.72 4.32 14.97
CA ASP A 38 -3.83 3.43 15.34
C ASP A 38 -4.62 2.92 14.12
N ASP A 39 -4.91 3.82 13.16
CA ASP A 39 -5.51 3.51 11.86
C ASP A 39 -4.58 2.69 10.93
N GLY A 40 -3.32 2.46 11.32
CA GLY A 40 -2.33 1.72 10.53
C GLY A 40 -1.83 2.45 9.27
N VAL A 41 -2.07 3.76 9.17
CA VAL A 41 -1.55 4.62 8.10
C VAL A 41 -0.06 4.92 8.30
N LEU A 42 0.35 5.13 9.56
CA LEU A 42 1.74 5.31 9.95
C LEU A 42 2.29 4.07 10.66
N PRO A 43 3.61 3.78 10.56
CA PRO A 43 4.19 2.64 11.23
C PRO A 43 4.14 2.81 12.76
N SER A 44 4.07 1.68 13.46
CA SER A 44 4.19 1.66 14.92
C SER A 44 5.55 2.19 15.40
N PRO A 45 5.59 2.95 16.50
CA PRO A 45 6.84 3.47 17.04
C PRO A 45 7.75 2.35 17.55
N ILE A 46 9.05 2.55 17.36
CA ILE A 46 10.11 1.78 18.01
C ILE A 46 10.36 2.40 19.38
N LEU A 47 10.50 1.57 20.41
CA LEU A 47 10.87 2.02 21.75
C LEU A 47 12.39 1.95 21.90
N ILE A 48 13.03 3.11 22.06
CA ILE A 48 14.46 3.22 22.37
C ILE A 48 14.57 3.87 23.75
N GLU A 49 15.06 3.13 24.75
CA GLU A 49 15.15 3.60 26.14
C GLU A 49 13.82 4.17 26.69
N GLY A 50 12.69 3.54 26.33
CA GLY A 50 11.35 3.98 26.72
C GLY A 50 10.79 5.16 25.93
N GLN A 51 11.54 5.73 24.98
CA GLN A 51 11.07 6.79 24.11
C GLN A 51 10.53 6.23 22.79
N LYS A 52 9.33 6.66 22.40
CA LYS A 52 8.74 6.37 21.09
C LYS A 52 9.49 7.11 19.98
N ARG A 53 10.01 6.36 19.01
CA ARG A 53 10.77 6.85 17.86
C ARG A 53 10.23 6.25 16.57
N TRP A 54 10.20 7.06 15.53
CA TRP A 54 9.79 6.63 14.19
C TRP A 54 10.98 6.73 13.26
N ARG A 55 11.18 5.68 12.47
CA ARG A 55 12.15 5.76 11.40
C ARG A 55 11.54 6.51 10.22
N TRP A 56 12.20 7.56 9.74
CA TRP A 56 11.62 8.38 8.67
C TRP A 56 11.41 7.59 7.37
N ALA A 57 12.33 6.68 7.03
CA ALA A 57 12.20 5.83 5.85
C ALA A 57 10.94 4.95 5.87
N ASP A 58 10.58 4.41 7.03
CA ASP A 58 9.40 3.55 7.18
C ASP A 58 8.10 4.38 7.10
N VAL A 59 8.14 5.61 7.61
CA VAL A 59 7.04 6.58 7.47
C VAL A 59 6.79 6.91 6.00
N ASP A 60 7.86 7.22 5.25
CA ASP A 60 7.75 7.53 3.82
C ASP A 60 7.19 6.35 3.02
N ALA A 61 7.69 5.14 3.27
CA ALA A 61 7.19 3.92 2.67
C ALA A 61 5.71 3.66 2.98
N ALA A 62 5.26 3.88 4.22
CA ALA A 62 3.87 3.71 4.63
C ALA A 62 2.92 4.72 3.93
N ILE A 63 3.36 5.98 3.80
CA ILE A 63 2.61 7.01 3.08
C ILE A 63 2.47 6.64 1.60
N LEU A 64 3.55 6.20 0.96
CA LEU A 64 3.55 5.75 -0.44
C LEU A 64 2.68 4.50 -0.65
N ALA A 65 2.71 3.55 0.28
CA ALA A 65 1.87 2.36 0.25
C ALA A 65 0.38 2.70 0.37
N THR A 66 0.03 3.73 1.17
CA THR A 66 -1.35 4.21 1.31
C THR A 66 -1.87 4.84 0.01
N GLN A 67 -1.01 5.52 -0.75
CA GLN A 67 -1.37 6.05 -2.07
C GLN A 67 -1.55 4.95 -3.14
N SER A 68 -0.92 3.79 -2.94
CA SER A 68 -0.90 2.69 -3.89
C SER A 68 -2.01 1.66 -3.65
N LYS A 69 -2.72 1.73 -2.52
CA LYS A 69 -3.92 0.90 -2.32
C LYS A 69 -5.01 1.37 -3.27
N PRO A 70 -5.47 0.55 -4.24
CA PRO A 70 -6.75 0.81 -4.87
C PRO A 70 -7.79 0.87 -3.74
N ARG A 71 -8.66 1.88 -3.75
CA ARG A 71 -9.83 1.89 -2.87
C ARG A 71 -10.63 0.63 -3.20
N ASP A 72 -10.59 -0.35 -2.31
CA ASP A 72 -11.48 -1.52 -2.31
C ASP A 72 -12.90 -1.05 -1.92
N ASP A 73 -13.46 -0.15 -2.73
CA ASP A 73 -14.81 0.41 -2.64
C ASP A 73 -15.47 0.37 -4.04
N GLU A 74 -15.08 -0.61 -4.87
CA GLU A 74 -15.79 -1.03 -6.08
C GLU A 74 -15.93 -2.55 -6.09
N MET A 75 -16.47 -3.10 -5.00
CA MET A 75 -17.24 -4.34 -5.05
C MET A 75 -18.71 -3.97 -5.28
N ASP A 76 -19.05 -3.58 -6.51
CA ASP A 76 -20.45 -3.55 -6.95
C ASP A 76 -20.57 -4.33 -8.26
N GLU A 77 -21.07 -5.56 -8.11
CA GLU A 77 -22.08 -6.10 -9.00
C GLU A 77 -21.75 -6.21 -10.51
N VAL A 78 -20.83 -7.12 -10.86
CA VAL A 78 -21.01 -7.96 -12.06
C VAL A 78 -20.75 -9.41 -11.67
N SER A 79 -21.76 -10.01 -11.06
CA SER A 79 -21.77 -11.45 -10.76
C SER A 79 -23.13 -12.04 -11.14
N GLU A 80 -23.64 -11.80 -12.35
CA GLU A 80 -24.69 -12.65 -12.93
C GLU A 80 -24.63 -12.73 -14.46
N GLY A 81 -24.63 -13.97 -14.97
CA GLY A 81 -24.97 -14.37 -16.35
C GLY A 81 -23.94 -14.00 -17.44
N ILE A 82 -23.36 -14.90 -18.24
CA ILE A 82 -23.94 -16.05 -18.93
C ILE A 82 -22.82 -17.10 -19.11
N ARG A 83 -22.83 -18.16 -18.30
CA ARG A 83 -21.99 -19.34 -18.54
C ARG A 83 -22.66 -20.21 -19.61
N ASN A 84 -22.07 -20.20 -20.80
CA ASN A 84 -21.89 -21.36 -21.68
C ASN A 84 -23.14 -22.23 -21.96
N VAL A 85 -23.94 -21.87 -22.98
CA VAL A 85 -24.78 -22.85 -23.70
C VAL A 85 -23.87 -23.70 -24.59
N THR A 86 -23.35 -24.77 -24.01
CA THR A 86 -22.91 -25.95 -24.76
C THR A 86 -23.15 -27.11 -23.84
N ASP A 87 -24.28 -27.77 -24.04
CA ASP A 87 -24.33 -29.21 -24.21
C ASP A 87 -25.76 -29.63 -24.61
N GLN A 88 -25.88 -30.80 -25.24
CA GLN A 88 -27.09 -31.56 -25.57
C GLN A 88 -27.70 -31.36 -26.98
N ASN A 89 -27.10 -32.04 -27.97
CA ASN A 89 -27.90 -32.73 -28.99
C ASN A 89 -27.57 -34.23 -29.03
N PRO A 90 -28.35 -35.09 -28.33
CA PRO A 90 -28.26 -36.53 -28.47
C PRO A 90 -29.47 -37.06 -29.26
N ASN A 91 -29.58 -36.78 -30.56
CA ASN A 91 -30.29 -37.68 -31.47
C ASN A 91 -30.15 -37.27 -32.94
N GLY A 92 -29.68 -38.19 -33.77
CA GLY A 92 -29.57 -38.01 -35.22
C GLY A 92 -28.99 -39.24 -35.87
N ALA A 93 -29.69 -40.36 -35.73
CA ALA A 93 -29.44 -41.58 -36.49
C ALA A 93 -29.39 -41.31 -38.00
N ALA A 94 -28.37 -41.83 -38.69
CA ALA A 94 -28.52 -42.50 -39.99
C ALA A 94 -27.18 -43.01 -40.53
N GLY A 95 -27.13 -44.31 -40.82
CA GLY A 95 -26.47 -44.79 -42.03
C GLY A 95 -25.02 -45.19 -41.91
N GLY A 96 -24.76 -46.39 -41.40
CA GLY A 96 -23.57 -47.12 -41.77
C GLY A 96 -23.61 -47.53 -43.26
N ARG A 97 -22.46 -47.39 -43.94
CA ARG A 97 -22.03 -48.32 -45.00
C ARG A 97 -20.51 -48.18 -45.18
N HIS A 98 -19.82 -49.28 -44.92
CA HIS A 98 -18.37 -49.45 -45.09
C HIS A 98 -17.96 -49.45 -46.59
N PRO A 99 -16.65 -49.31 -46.90
CA PRO A 99 -16.08 -49.00 -48.20
C PRO A 99 -15.74 -50.27 -49.02
N GLY A 100 -15.47 -50.07 -50.32
CA GLY A 100 -14.90 -51.07 -51.23
C GLY A 100 -15.87 -51.50 -52.32
#